data_AF-A0A2A2KRN3-F1
#
_entry.id   AF-A0A2A2KRN3-F1
#
_cell.length_a   1.000
_cell.length_b   1.000
_cell.length_c   1.000
_cell.angle_alpha   90.00
_cell.angle_beta   90.00
_cell.angle_gamma   90.00
#
_symmetry.space_group_name_H-M   'P 1'
#
loop_
_entity.id
_entity.type
_entity.pdbx_description
1 polymer ?
#
loop_
_entity_poly.entity_id
_entity_poly.type
_entity_poly.pdbx_seq_one_letter_code
_entity_poly.pdbx_strand_id
1 'polypeptide(L)'
;MIYISGDNDVGGEHEFVDSKLVERFRRIFPDFINTLKNSFTITEVNLMSGARVVRNVSSPQNSRLHILLSHPPYLPFYSGISPIKDQIDLILSAHDHTSHTHEKQGRSLETKNIDSSRPQERLIGNGRPPFEIQFPTCSYR
;
A
#
# COMPACT_ATOMS: atom_id res chain seq x y z
N MET A 1 -5.88 -3.37 -12.91
CA MET A 1 -6.10 -2.11 -12.18
C MET A 1 -6.66 -2.44 -10.82
N ILE A 2 -6.12 -1.82 -9.77
CA ILE A 2 -6.56 -1.99 -8.38
C ILE A 2 -6.96 -0.61 -7.89
N TYR A 3 -8.12 -0.49 -7.25
CA TYR A 3 -8.56 0.75 -6.64
C TYR A 3 -8.39 0.68 -5.12
N ILE A 4 -7.81 1.72 -4.55
CA ILE A 4 -7.59 1.89 -3.12
C ILE A 4 -8.30 3.17 -2.73
N SER A 5 -9.11 3.12 -1.68
CA SER A 5 -9.81 4.30 -1.18
C SER A 5 -8.87 5.19 -0.38
N GLY A 6 -8.94 6.50 -0.62
CA GLY A 6 -8.32 7.49 0.25
C GLY A 6 -9.17 7.82 1.47
N ASP A 7 -8.58 8.56 2.39
CA ASP A 7 -9.24 9.22 3.53
C ASP A 7 -10.49 10.02 3.14
N ASN A 8 -10.44 10.75 2.03
CA ASN A 8 -11.57 11.52 1.52
C ASN A 8 -12.72 10.65 0.98
N ASP A 9 -12.46 9.38 0.63
CA ASP A 9 -13.47 8.49 0.05
C ASP A 9 -14.26 7.71 1.09
N VAL A 10 -13.62 7.40 2.23
CA VAL A 10 -14.15 6.44 3.23
C VAL A 10 -14.14 6.97 4.66
N GLY A 11 -13.84 8.27 4.84
CA GLY A 11 -13.51 8.86 6.13
C GLY A 11 -12.04 8.60 6.50
N GLY A 12 -11.50 9.39 7.43
CA GLY A 12 -10.14 9.16 7.94
C GLY A 12 -9.30 10.40 8.22
N GLU A 13 -9.57 11.55 7.58
CA GLU A 13 -8.82 12.79 7.90
C GLU A 13 -9.19 13.33 9.30
N HIS A 14 -10.48 13.29 9.65
CA HIS A 14 -11.02 13.81 10.92
C HIS A 14 -12.09 12.91 11.56
N GLU A 15 -12.45 11.82 10.88
CA GLU A 15 -13.53 10.92 11.25
C GLU A 15 -13.04 9.47 11.20
N PHE A 16 -13.70 8.57 11.93
CA PHE A 16 -13.41 7.15 11.82
C PHE A 16 -13.76 6.64 10.43
N VAL A 17 -12.94 5.74 9.92
CA VAL A 17 -13.23 5.01 8.68
C VAL A 17 -14.56 4.26 8.83
N ASP A 18 -15.54 4.56 7.99
CA ASP A 18 -16.83 3.87 7.97
C ASP A 18 -16.81 2.70 6.97
N SER A 19 -16.99 1.49 7.50
CA SER A 19 -17.16 0.26 6.72
C SER A 19 -18.16 0.37 5.56
N LYS A 20 -19.27 1.11 5.73
CA LYS A 20 -20.27 1.31 4.68
C LYS A 20 -19.75 2.13 3.51
N LEU A 21 -18.91 3.14 3.79
CA LEU A 21 -18.28 3.95 2.76
C LEU A 21 -17.21 3.15 2.02
N VAL A 22 -16.43 2.33 2.73
CA VAL A 22 -15.49 1.38 2.14
C VAL A 22 -16.20 0.42 1.19
N GLU A 23 -17.33 -0.17 1.60
CA GLU A 23 -18.14 -1.05 0.75
C GLU A 23 -18.72 -0.32 -0.47
N ARG A 24 -19.20 0.92 -0.28
CA ARG A 24 -19.72 1.75 -1.37
C ARG A 24 -18.64 2.04 -2.40
N PHE A 25 -17.45 2.47 -1.97
CA PHE A 25 -16.31 2.72 -2.84
C PHE A 25 -15.98 1.50 -3.69
N ARG A 26 -15.86 0.32 -3.07
CA ARG A 26 -15.53 -0.94 -3.75
C ARG A 26 -16.57 -1.35 -4.81
N ARG A 27 -17.84 -1.02 -4.59
CA ARG A 27 -18.90 -1.29 -5.56
C ARG A 27 -18.79 -0.40 -6.80
N ILE A 28 -18.40 0.86 -6.60
CA ILE A 28 -18.25 1.86 -7.68
C ILE A 28 -16.95 1.62 -8.46
N PHE A 29 -15.89 1.24 -7.75
CA PHE A 29 -14.55 1.02 -8.30
C PHE A 29 -14.10 -0.43 -8.15
N PRO A 30 -14.66 -1.36 -8.95
CA PRO A 30 -14.27 -2.76 -8.89
C PRO A 30 -12.84 -2.98 -9.41
N ASP A 31 -12.09 -3.86 -8.75
CA ASP A 31 -10.75 -4.23 -9.20
C ASP A 31 -10.81 -5.09 -10.46
N PHE A 32 -9.81 -4.90 -11.33
CA PHE A 32 -9.61 -5.71 -12.53
C PHE A 32 -8.21 -6.31 -12.53
N ILE A 33 -8.06 -7.51 -11.96
CA ILE A 33 -6.77 -8.20 -11.81
C ILE A 33 -6.88 -9.61 -12.39
N ASN A 34 -6.73 -9.73 -13.70
CA ASN A 34 -6.90 -11.03 -14.36
C ASN A 34 -5.64 -11.92 -14.29
N THR A 35 -4.45 -11.35 -14.52
CA THR A 35 -3.20 -12.13 -14.70
C THR A 35 -2.29 -12.15 -13.47
N LEU A 36 -2.33 -11.13 -12.62
CA LEU A 36 -1.37 -10.99 -11.51
C LEU A 36 -1.79 -11.71 -10.22
N LYS A 37 -3.09 -11.99 -10.06
CA LYS A 37 -3.66 -12.59 -8.85
C LYS A 37 -3.12 -13.99 -8.50
N ASN A 38 -2.57 -14.69 -9.48
CA ASN A 38 -2.03 -16.04 -9.30
C ASN A 38 -0.54 -16.04 -8.95
N SER A 39 0.14 -14.90 -9.09
CA SER A 39 1.60 -14.79 -8.92
C SER A 39 1.98 -14.01 -7.67
N PHE A 40 1.10 -13.14 -7.19
CA PHE A 40 1.37 -12.23 -6.08
C PHE A 40 0.29 -12.30 -5.02
N THR A 41 0.71 -12.20 -3.77
CA THR A 41 -0.18 -11.95 -2.63
C THR A 41 -0.32 -10.45 -2.55
N ILE A 42 -1.54 -9.95 -2.66
CA ILE A 42 -1.81 -8.52 -2.61
C ILE A 42 -2.76 -8.29 -1.45
N THR A 43 -2.31 -7.53 -0.46
CA THR A 43 -3.06 -7.23 0.76
C THR A 43 -3.19 -5.73 0.90
N GLU A 44 -4.38 -5.27 1.27
CA GLU A 44 -4.65 -3.87 1.56
C GLU A 44 -4.83 -3.70 3.07
N VAL A 45 -4.18 -2.67 3.61
CA VAL A 45 -4.34 -2.24 5.00
C VAL A 45 -4.84 -0.81 5.04
N ASN A 46 -5.59 -0.50 6.10
CA ASN A 46 -6.00 0.86 6.40
C ASN A 46 -5.32 1.32 7.68
N LEU A 47 -4.31 2.18 7.55
CA LEU A 47 -3.57 2.74 8.70
C LEU A 47 -4.43 3.62 9.60
N MET A 48 -5.43 4.31 9.05
CA MET A 48 -6.35 5.17 9.80
C MET A 48 -7.26 4.36 10.74
N SER A 49 -7.40 3.06 10.49
CA SER A 49 -8.08 2.09 11.36
C SER A 49 -7.14 1.28 12.26
N GLY A 50 -5.92 1.75 12.49
CA GLY A 50 -4.89 1.04 13.28
C GLY A 50 -4.17 -0.05 12.48
N ALA A 51 -3.93 0.21 11.20
CA ALA A 51 -3.25 -0.69 10.25
C ALA A 51 -3.95 -2.02 9.97
N ARG A 52 -5.24 -2.15 10.26
CA ARG A 52 -5.96 -3.42 10.06
C ARG A 52 -5.99 -3.81 8.58
N VAL A 53 -5.89 -5.11 8.32
CA VAL A 53 -6.13 -5.68 6.99
C VAL A 53 -7.60 -5.45 6.65
N VAL A 54 -7.85 -4.76 5.54
CA VAL A 54 -9.20 -4.43 5.08
C VAL A 54 -9.64 -5.28 3.89
N ARG A 55 -8.67 -5.86 3.15
CA ARG A 55 -8.93 -6.71 2.00
C ARG A 55 -7.69 -7.54 1.66
N ASN A 56 -7.92 -8.79 1.31
CA ASN A 56 -6.95 -9.60 0.57
C ASN A 56 -7.39 -9.57 -0.90
N VAL A 57 -6.65 -8.82 -1.72
CA VAL A 57 -6.95 -8.63 -3.15
C VAL A 57 -6.59 -9.90 -3.93
N SER A 58 -5.51 -10.58 -3.54
CA SER A 58 -5.15 -11.91 -4.03
C SER A 58 -4.35 -12.70 -3.00
N SER A 59 -4.51 -14.02 -2.99
CA SER A 59 -3.80 -14.92 -2.07
C SER A 59 -3.53 -16.28 -2.75
N PRO A 60 -2.59 -16.33 -3.70
CA PRO A 60 -2.21 -17.59 -4.33
C PRO A 60 -1.44 -18.48 -3.35
N GLN A 61 -1.54 -19.80 -3.51
CA GLN A 61 -0.84 -20.77 -2.65
C GLN A 61 0.69 -20.67 -2.76
N ASN A 62 1.21 -20.35 -3.94
CA ASN A 62 2.65 -20.23 -4.22
C ASN A 62 2.96 -18.83 -4.74
N SER A 63 2.92 -17.85 -3.83
CA SER A 63 3.21 -16.46 -4.14
C SER A 63 4.69 -16.23 -4.37
N ARG A 64 5.04 -15.43 -5.38
CA ARG A 64 6.42 -15.01 -5.64
C ARG A 64 6.79 -13.72 -4.92
N LEU A 65 5.80 -12.90 -4.59
CA LEU A 65 5.98 -11.58 -4.00
C LEU A 65 4.74 -11.19 -3.21
N HIS A 66 4.97 -10.57 -2.06
CA HIS A 66 3.93 -10.04 -1.20
C HIS A 66 3.90 -8.52 -1.30
N ILE A 67 2.81 -8.01 -1.87
CA ILE A 67 2.57 -6.60 -2.12
C ILE A 67 1.55 -6.09 -1.10
N LEU A 68 1.94 -5.05 -0.37
CA LEU A 68 1.06 -4.32 0.53
C LEU A 68 0.58 -3.04 -0.16
N LEU A 69 -0.72 -2.79 -0.06
CA LEU A 69 -1.37 -1.56 -0.49
C LEU A 69 -1.80 -0.75 0.74
N SER A 70 -1.46 0.54 0.78
CA SER A 70 -1.94 1.47 1.81
C SER A 70 -2.26 2.83 1.21
N HIS A 71 -3.08 3.64 1.89
CA HIS A 71 -3.23 5.06 1.54
C HIS A 71 -2.07 5.86 2.17
N PRO A 72 -2.08 6.23 3.47
CA PRO A 72 -0.89 6.85 4.04
C PRO A 72 0.33 5.91 3.92
N PRO A 73 1.54 6.48 3.78
CA PRO A 73 2.76 5.71 3.73
C PRO A 73 2.87 4.74 4.91
N TYR A 74 3.23 3.49 4.66
CA TYR A 74 3.19 2.46 5.69
C TYR A 74 4.44 2.50 6.58
N LEU A 75 5.63 2.49 5.99
CA LEU A 75 6.89 2.43 6.74
C LEU A 75 7.13 3.65 7.64
N PRO A 76 6.80 4.89 7.23
CA PRO A 76 6.95 6.05 8.10
C PRO A 76 5.98 6.07 9.27
N PHE A 77 4.76 5.59 9.07
CA PHE A 77 3.68 5.74 10.05
C PHE A 77 3.48 4.52 10.94
N TYR A 78 3.90 3.33 10.49
CA TYR A 78 3.69 2.09 11.23
C TYR A 78 4.97 1.59 11.93
N SER A 79 5.02 1.81 13.25
CA SER A 79 6.10 1.34 14.14
C SER A 79 5.74 0.10 14.97
N GLY A 80 4.52 -0.43 14.82
CA GLY A 80 3.99 -1.55 15.59
C GLY A 80 4.31 -2.95 15.05
N ILE A 81 3.71 -3.98 15.67
CA ILE A 81 3.77 -5.37 15.18
C ILE A 81 2.86 -5.51 13.97
N SER A 82 3.45 -5.67 12.79
CA SER A 82 2.73 -5.79 11.52
C SER A 82 1.52 -6.72 11.65
N PRO A 83 0.30 -6.27 11.30
CA PRO A 83 -0.88 -7.13 11.31
C PRO A 83 -0.83 -8.16 10.17
N ILE A 84 0.06 -7.94 9.20
CA ILE A 84 0.42 -8.89 8.16
C ILE A 84 1.48 -9.82 8.73
N LYS A 85 1.13 -11.10 8.83
CA LYS A 85 1.99 -12.17 9.35
C LYS A 85 3.07 -12.58 8.35
N ASP A 86 2.80 -12.38 7.07
CA ASP A 86 3.75 -12.73 6.02
C ASP A 86 4.82 -11.65 5.83
N GLN A 87 5.98 -12.05 5.32
CA GLN A 87 6.99 -11.11 4.86
C GLN A 87 6.41 -10.22 3.76
N ILE A 88 6.56 -8.90 3.91
CA ILE A 88 6.18 -7.93 2.88
C ILE A 88 7.42 -7.59 2.08
N ASP A 89 7.33 -7.67 0.75
CA ASP A 89 8.46 -7.36 -0.14
C ASP A 89 8.35 -5.95 -0.71
N LEU A 90 7.13 -5.54 -1.07
CA LEU A 90 6.83 -4.26 -1.72
C LEU A 90 5.61 -3.61 -1.07
N ILE A 91 5.69 -2.31 -0.85
CA ILE A 91 4.58 -1.49 -0.38
C ILE A 91 4.30 -0.44 -1.45
N LEU A 92 3.05 -0.32 -1.86
CA LEU A 92 2.57 0.73 -2.73
C LEU A 92 1.62 1.59 -1.91
N SER A 93 1.98 2.86 -1.73
CA SER A 93 1.19 3.82 -0.98
C SER A 93 0.87 5.06 -1.80
N ALA A 94 -0.13 5.82 -1.38
CA ALA A 94 -0.48 7.09 -1.98
C ALA A 94 -1.20 7.95 -0.95
N HIS A 95 -0.74 9.19 -0.71
CA HIS A 95 -1.42 10.08 0.24
C HIS A 95 -1.23 11.53 -0.17
N ASP A 96 0.00 12.02 -0.04
CA ASP A 96 0.36 13.37 -0.44
C ASP A 96 0.57 13.50 -1.96
N HIS A 97 0.61 14.73 -2.46
CA HIS A 97 0.98 15.05 -3.85
C HIS A 97 2.50 14.92 -4.10
N THR A 98 3.18 14.00 -3.40
CA THR A 98 4.63 13.79 -3.49
C THR A 98 4.97 12.39 -3.97
N SER A 99 6.22 12.22 -4.39
CA SER A 99 6.75 10.93 -4.87
C SER A 99 8.04 10.60 -4.13
N HIS A 100 7.94 9.62 -3.25
CA HIS A 100 9.05 9.19 -2.41
C HIS A 100 9.21 7.67 -2.45
N THR A 101 10.42 7.23 -2.13
CA THR A 101 10.67 5.84 -1.74
C THR A 101 11.06 5.80 -0.28
N HIS A 102 10.57 4.79 0.44
CA HIS A 102 10.97 4.52 1.82
C HIS A 102 11.59 3.13 1.94
N GLU A 103 12.67 3.03 2.71
CA GLU A 103 13.35 1.76 2.98
C GLU A 103 13.89 1.74 4.41
N LYS A 104 13.70 0.63 5.11
CA LYS A 104 14.30 0.44 6.44
C LYS A 104 15.76 0.03 6.30
N GLN A 105 16.66 0.83 6.85
CA GLN A 105 18.08 0.50 7.03
C GLN A 105 18.36 0.27 8.52
N GLY A 106 18.25 -1.00 8.94
CA GLY A 106 18.34 -1.35 10.36
C GLY A 106 17.22 -0.72 11.17
N ARG A 107 17.55 0.19 12.09
CA ARG A 107 16.58 0.95 12.91
C ARG A 107 16.13 2.27 12.30
N SER A 108 16.80 2.72 11.24
CA SER A 108 16.53 4.00 10.58
C SER A 108 15.62 3.80 9.38
N LEU A 109 14.80 4.81 9.09
CA LEU A 109 14.04 4.88 7.85
C LEU A 109 14.72 5.85 6.89
N GLU A 110 15.11 5.37 5.73
CA GLU A 110 15.59 6.23 4.65
C GLU A 110 14.40 6.65 3.77
N THR A 111 14.31 7.95 3.48
CA THR A 111 13.31 8.51 2.55
C THR A 111 14.03 9.26 1.44
N LYS A 112 13.70 8.96 0.18
CA LYS A 112 14.29 9.59 -1.00
C LYS A 112 13.22 10.11 -1.93
N ASN A 113 13.47 11.26 -2.57
CA ASN A 113 12.65 11.75 -3.67
C ASN A 113 12.85 10.87 -4.89
N ILE A 114 11.75 10.56 -5.59
CA ILE A 114 11.83 9.88 -6.88
C ILE A 114 12.24 10.93 -7.93
N ASP A 115 13.49 10.85 -8.38
CA ASP A 115 13.98 11.51 -9.58
C ASP A 115 13.28 10.93 -10.82
N SER A 116 12.39 11.72 -11.43
CA SER A 116 11.63 11.36 -12.61
C SER A 116 12.38 11.59 -13.92
N SER A 117 13.61 12.11 -13.89
CA SER A 117 14.40 12.35 -15.10
C SER A 117 14.92 11.07 -15.76
N ARG A 118 14.92 9.95 -15.02
CA ARG A 118 15.38 8.64 -15.48
C ARG A 118 14.62 7.50 -14.83
N PRO A 119 14.46 6.36 -15.52
CA PRO A 119 13.97 5.14 -14.91
C PRO A 119 14.85 4.75 -13.71
N GLN A 120 14.21 4.31 -12.63
CA GLN A 120 14.90 3.76 -11.47
C GLN A 120 14.58 2.28 -11.36
N GLU A 121 15.62 1.48 -11.16
CA GLU A 121 15.50 0.03 -11.01
C GLU A 121 15.87 -0.38 -9.59
N ARG A 122 15.09 -1.30 -9.01
CA ARG A 122 15.32 -1.82 -7.67
C ARG A 122 14.99 -3.30 -7.61
N LEU A 123 15.84 -4.06 -6.92
CA LEU A 123 15.58 -5.44 -6.58
C LEU A 123 14.85 -5.52 -5.24
N ILE A 124 13.74 -6.26 -5.21
CA ILE A 124 12.89 -6.48 -4.03
C ILE A 124 12.77 -7.99 -3.74
N GLY A 125 12.31 -8.33 -2.53
CA GLY A 125 12.09 -9.70 -2.08
C GLY A 125 13.36 -10.51 -1.82
N ASN A 126 13.21 -11.83 -1.67
CA ASN A 126 14.27 -12.78 -1.27
C ASN A 126 14.97 -12.39 0.05
N GLY A 127 14.20 -12.11 1.11
CA GLY A 127 14.77 -11.78 2.42
C GLY A 127 15.22 -10.32 2.58
N ARG A 128 15.11 -9.50 1.53
CA ARG A 128 15.42 -8.06 1.61
C ARG A 128 14.39 -7.30 2.46
N PRO A 129 14.76 -6.16 3.05
CA PRO A 129 13.82 -5.28 3.73
C PRO A 129 12.67 -4.87 2.80
N PRO A 130 11.46 -4.63 3.34
CA PRO A 130 10.36 -4.09 2.56
C PRO A 130 10.76 -2.76 1.93
N PHE A 131 10.44 -2.61 0.64
CA PHE A 131 10.63 -1.37 -0.10
C PHE A 131 9.28 -0.71 -0.34
N GLU A 132 9.16 0.58 -0.05
CA GLU A 132 7.93 1.33 -0.26
C GLU A 132 8.10 2.37 -1.36
N ILE A 133 7.09 2.45 -2.23
CA ILE A 133 6.95 3.49 -3.24
C ILE A 133 5.66 4.25 -2.93
N GLN A 134 5.80 5.54 -2.63
CA GLN A 134 4.68 6.46 -2.48
C GLN A 134 4.42 7.14 -3.82
N PHE A 135 3.22 6.93 -4.36
CA PHE A 135 2.72 7.61 -5.54
C PHE A 135 1.91 8.85 -5.16
N PRO A 136 1.94 9.90 -5.99
CA PRO A 136 1.12 11.08 -5.72
C PRO A 136 -0.36 10.71 -5.92
N THR A 137 -1.21 11.18 -5.01
CA THR A 137 -2.67 11.08 -5.21
C THR A 137 -3.14 12.08 -6.26
N CYS A 138 -4.13 11.70 -7.05
CA CYS A 138 -4.85 12.64 -7.91
C CYS A 138 -6.12 13.07 -7.17
N SER A 139 -6.11 14.24 -6.54
CA SER A 139 -7.34 14.85 -6.03
C SER A 139 -8.12 15.47 -7.19
N TYR A 140 -9.31 14.96 -7.47
CA TYR A 140 -10.29 15.65 -8.32
C TYR A 140 -11.00 16.66 -7.41
N ARG A 141 -10.60 17.92 -7.47
CA ARG A 141 -11.39 19.04 -6.94
C ARG A 141 -12.35 19.55 -8.00
#